data_AF-A0A6A6U878-F1
#
_entry.id   AF-A0A6A6U878-F1
#
_cell.length_a   1.000
_cell.length_b   1.000
_cell.length_c   1.000
_cell.angle_alpha   90.00
_cell.angle_beta   90.00
_cell.angle_gamma   90.00
#
_symmetry.space_group_name_H-M   'P 1'
#
loop_
_entity.id
_entity.type
_entity.pdbx_description
1 polymer ?
#
loop_
_entity_poly.entity_id
_entity_poly.type
_entity_poly.pdbx_seq_one_letter_code
_entity_poly.pdbx_strand_id
1 'polypeptide(L)'
;MASAGGPASIITQVSQSAGVGAPISTLAGGSDENITLDLRGTKFTLSRDELLTLPEFVLLSLFPNGLLPEGHMSTYDGDVYPVDYDPDSLQYMLEFFRHVAATIPASGSAPPSENGEHAPEAVPIEPMAGSARDMLQDRAGIIVLREDLDFYAIPPKRDIEPQEMLEVKRAAGRALLRQDGIFSGLRKSEEPGTTEQHLIEMLTAGGFNREDRWGHRASEPNKAVICSIALARLRTDIRGAPDANNANNPAVSMAQKLLLFWRKPARRCWWEGVELENVEGVEGKLKVWIRRVWTLEMVSFIHFYKVLAC
;
A
#
# COMPACT_ATOMS: atom_id res chain seq x y z
N MET A 1 -47.24 -30.21 12.48
CA MET A 1 -45.82 -30.44 12.13
C MET A 1 -45.03 -29.31 12.76
N ALA A 2 -44.51 -29.54 13.97
CA ALA A 2 -43.61 -28.62 14.63
C ALA A 2 -42.25 -28.67 13.91
N SER A 3 -41.66 -27.51 13.59
CA SER A 3 -40.24 -27.43 13.27
C SER A 3 -39.60 -26.50 14.29
N ALA A 4 -38.71 -27.10 15.07
CA ALA A 4 -38.00 -26.51 16.18
C ALA A 4 -36.93 -25.53 15.69
N GLY A 5 -36.79 -24.41 16.40
CA GLY A 5 -35.63 -23.55 16.29
C GLY A 5 -34.37 -24.26 16.78
N GLY A 6 -33.28 -24.10 16.02
CA GLY A 6 -31.91 -24.29 16.47
C GLY A 6 -31.16 -22.97 16.29
N PRO A 7 -30.21 -22.61 17.19
CA PRO A 7 -29.58 -21.30 17.21
C PRO A 7 -28.66 -21.11 16.00
N ALA A 8 -28.89 -20.04 15.23
CA ALA A 8 -27.94 -19.57 14.22
C ALA A 8 -26.67 -19.10 14.94
N SER A 9 -25.55 -19.78 14.69
CA SER A 9 -24.26 -19.42 15.28
C SER A 9 -23.80 -18.06 14.76
N ILE A 10 -23.59 -17.10 15.67
CA ILE A 10 -23.24 -15.68 15.42
C ILE A 10 -21.73 -15.46 15.19
N ILE A 11 -20.93 -16.52 15.14
CA ILE A 11 -19.48 -16.43 14.98
C ILE A 11 -19.10 -17.10 13.66
N THR A 12 -18.47 -16.33 12.78
CA THR A 12 -17.99 -16.69 11.42
C THR A 12 -19.06 -16.89 10.35
N GLN A 13 -19.68 -15.80 9.91
CA GLN A 13 -20.06 -15.68 8.50
C GLN A 13 -19.36 -14.45 7.91
N VAL A 14 -18.16 -14.67 7.39
CA VAL A 14 -17.73 -13.90 6.22
C VAL A 14 -18.45 -14.55 5.07
N SER A 15 -19.36 -13.82 4.42
CA SER A 15 -19.89 -14.22 3.13
C SER A 15 -18.69 -14.41 2.20
N GLN A 16 -18.26 -15.65 1.98
CA GLN A 16 -17.38 -15.97 0.86
C GLN A 16 -18.24 -15.84 -0.40
N SER A 17 -18.51 -14.60 -0.82
CA SER A 17 -18.88 -14.35 -2.20
C SER A 17 -17.62 -14.64 -3.02
N ALA A 18 -17.54 -15.88 -3.50
CA ALA A 18 -16.64 -16.29 -4.56
C ALA A 18 -16.99 -15.49 -5.83
N GLY A 19 -16.43 -14.28 -5.93
CA GLY A 19 -16.37 -13.52 -7.16
C GLY A 19 -14.91 -13.47 -7.56
N VAL A 20 -14.51 -14.30 -8.52
CA VAL A 20 -13.27 -14.09 -9.26
C VAL A 20 -13.43 -12.72 -9.93
N GLY A 21 -12.80 -11.69 -9.37
CA GLY A 21 -12.84 -10.34 -9.91
C GLY A 21 -12.37 -10.37 -11.37
N ALA A 22 -13.13 -9.73 -12.26
CA ALA A 22 -12.74 -9.56 -13.64
C ALA A 22 -11.37 -8.85 -13.71
N PRO A 23 -10.49 -9.23 -14.64
CA PRO A 23 -9.17 -8.60 -14.76
C PRO A 23 -9.33 -7.10 -15.06
N ILE A 24 -8.46 -6.30 -14.42
CA ILE A 24 -8.34 -4.83 -14.55
C ILE A 24 -8.27 -4.32 -16.01
N SER A 25 -8.02 -5.22 -16.98
CA SER A 25 -7.91 -4.93 -18.41
C SER A 25 -9.16 -4.33 -19.06
N THR A 26 -10.34 -4.36 -18.44
CA THR A 26 -11.58 -3.82 -19.03
C THR A 26 -11.65 -2.29 -19.07
N LEU A 27 -10.73 -1.57 -18.43
CA LEU A 27 -10.66 -0.10 -18.51
C LEU A 27 -10.34 0.42 -19.93
N ALA A 28 -9.92 -0.43 -20.88
CA ALA A 28 -9.34 -0.03 -22.18
C ALA A 28 -10.28 0.60 -23.23
N GLY A 29 -11.59 0.72 -22.98
CA GLY A 29 -12.57 1.07 -24.02
C GLY A 29 -13.11 2.51 -24.07
N GLY A 30 -12.85 3.37 -23.09
CA GLY A 30 -13.49 4.70 -22.99
C GLY A 30 -12.51 5.85 -22.84
N SER A 31 -12.76 6.95 -23.55
CA SER A 31 -12.00 8.21 -23.52
C SER A 31 -12.18 8.95 -22.19
N ASP A 32 -11.07 9.29 -21.53
CA ASP A 32 -10.94 10.36 -20.52
C ASP A 32 -11.99 10.41 -19.38
N GLU A 33 -12.47 9.25 -18.93
CA GLU A 33 -13.39 9.18 -17.80
C GLU A 33 -12.65 9.32 -16.47
N ASN A 34 -12.77 10.50 -15.87
CA ASN A 34 -12.43 10.72 -14.48
C ASN A 34 -13.52 10.11 -13.59
N ILE A 35 -13.12 9.35 -12.57
CA ILE A 35 -14.04 8.87 -11.54
C ILE A 35 -14.05 9.83 -10.36
N THR A 36 -15.24 10.14 -9.83
CA THR A 36 -15.33 10.88 -8.56
C THR A 36 -15.67 9.91 -7.42
N LEU A 37 -14.86 9.92 -6.37
CA LEU A 37 -15.01 9.12 -5.17
C LEU A 37 -15.33 10.02 -3.97
N ASP A 38 -16.20 9.60 -3.06
CA ASP A 38 -16.42 10.24 -1.77
C ASP A 38 -15.89 9.35 -0.64
N LEU A 39 -14.76 9.76 -0.07
CA LEU A 39 -14.08 9.08 1.02
C LEU A 39 -14.41 9.81 2.32
N ARG A 40 -15.43 9.29 3.03
CA ARG A 40 -15.84 9.79 4.36
C ARG A 40 -16.16 11.31 4.37
N GLY A 41 -16.76 11.82 3.29
CA GLY A 41 -17.11 13.23 3.10
C GLY A 41 -16.06 14.03 2.31
N THR A 42 -14.92 13.44 1.96
CA THR A 42 -13.88 14.08 1.16
C THR A 42 -13.92 13.56 -0.27
N LYS A 43 -14.11 14.46 -1.23
CA LYS A 43 -14.25 14.09 -2.64
C LYS A 43 -12.89 14.07 -3.35
N PHE A 44 -12.64 13.00 -4.09
CA PHE A 44 -11.48 12.83 -4.97
C PHE A 44 -11.96 12.61 -6.39
N THR A 45 -11.37 13.30 -7.36
CA THR A 45 -11.57 13.02 -8.78
C THR A 45 -10.27 12.44 -9.31
N LEU A 46 -10.29 11.18 -9.73
CA LEU A 46 -9.11 10.45 -10.19
C LEU A 46 -9.22 10.19 -11.68
N SER A 47 -8.14 10.45 -12.40
CA SER A 47 -8.03 10.00 -13.80
C SER A 47 -7.77 8.50 -13.86
N ARG A 48 -8.04 7.92 -15.02
CA ARG A 48 -7.68 6.53 -15.30
C ARG A 48 -6.20 6.24 -15.06
N ASP A 49 -5.32 7.18 -15.39
CA ASP A 49 -3.88 7.03 -15.20
C ASP A 49 -3.51 7.01 -13.71
N GLU A 50 -4.11 7.89 -12.90
CA GLU A 50 -3.92 7.86 -11.45
C GLU A 50 -4.39 6.52 -10.86
N LEU A 51 -5.57 6.03 -11.26
CA LEU A 51 -6.07 4.72 -10.83
C LEU A 51 -5.10 3.57 -11.18
N LEU A 52 -4.53 3.57 -12.39
CA LEU A 52 -3.61 2.52 -12.83
C LEU A 52 -2.26 2.55 -12.09
N THR A 53 -1.93 3.65 -11.41
CA THR A 53 -0.73 3.76 -10.57
C THR A 53 -0.95 3.33 -9.12
N LEU A 54 -2.20 3.23 -8.67
CA LEU A 54 -2.52 2.83 -7.30
C LEU A 54 -2.12 1.38 -7.02
N PRO A 55 -1.64 1.08 -5.80
CA PRO A 55 -1.39 -0.30 -5.38
C PRO A 55 -2.66 -1.16 -5.41
N GLU A 56 -2.50 -2.45 -5.67
CA GLU A 56 -3.61 -3.42 -5.76
C GLU A 56 -4.46 -3.41 -4.49
N PHE A 57 -3.85 -3.35 -3.31
CA PHE A 57 -4.62 -3.33 -2.05
C PHE A 57 -5.51 -2.08 -1.93
N VAL A 58 -5.11 -0.94 -2.52
CA VAL A 58 -5.91 0.29 -2.53
C VAL A 58 -7.07 0.10 -3.49
N LEU A 59 -6.81 -0.39 -4.70
CA LEU A 59 -7.84 -0.66 -5.69
C LEU A 59 -8.91 -1.63 -5.17
N LEU A 60 -8.51 -2.68 -4.47
CA LEU A 60 -9.45 -3.61 -3.83
C LEU A 60 -10.27 -2.97 -2.71
N SER A 61 -9.73 -1.95 -2.04
CA SER A 61 -10.46 -1.21 -1.00
C SER A 61 -11.42 -0.18 -1.59
N LEU A 62 -11.01 0.49 -2.68
CA LEU A 62 -11.83 1.46 -3.40
C LEU A 62 -12.96 0.78 -4.19
N PHE A 63 -12.70 -0.42 -4.71
CA PHE A 63 -13.60 -1.18 -5.59
C PHE A 63 -13.75 -2.64 -5.10
N PRO A 64 -14.38 -2.87 -3.94
CA PRO A 64 -14.44 -4.20 -3.32
C PRO A 64 -15.20 -5.23 -4.16
N ASN A 65 -16.07 -4.79 -5.08
CA ASN A 65 -16.84 -5.64 -5.99
C ASN A 65 -16.27 -5.67 -7.42
N GLY A 66 -15.06 -5.16 -7.64
CA GLY A 66 -14.45 -5.01 -8.97
C GLY A 66 -14.63 -3.61 -9.57
N LEU A 67 -13.85 -3.32 -10.62
CA LEU A 67 -13.84 -2.02 -11.30
C LEU A 67 -15.13 -1.83 -12.09
N LEU A 68 -15.98 -0.92 -11.59
CA LEU A 68 -17.13 -0.30 -12.26
C LEU A 68 -18.10 -1.28 -12.96
N PRO A 69 -19.31 -1.51 -12.42
CA PRO A 69 -20.31 -2.26 -13.16
C PRO A 69 -20.69 -1.45 -14.41
N GLU A 70 -20.54 -2.03 -15.61
CA GLU A 70 -21.00 -1.49 -16.91
C GLU A 70 -22.53 -1.23 -16.99
N GLY A 71 -23.24 -1.19 -15.86
CA GLY A 71 -24.68 -0.96 -15.82
C GLY A 71 -25.23 -0.44 -14.49
N HIS A 72 -24.40 0.02 -13.54
CA HIS A 72 -24.90 0.57 -12.27
C HIS A 72 -24.72 2.08 -12.11
N MET A 73 -24.52 2.81 -13.22
CA MET A 73 -24.55 4.28 -13.22
C MET A 73 -25.93 4.88 -12.91
N SER A 74 -26.96 4.05 -12.70
CA SER A 74 -28.35 4.51 -12.55
C SER A 74 -28.91 4.52 -11.13
N THR A 75 -28.07 4.46 -10.08
CA THR A 75 -28.59 4.39 -8.68
C THR A 75 -27.96 5.38 -7.71
N TYR A 76 -26.82 5.99 -8.04
CA TYR A 76 -26.21 7.03 -7.22
C TYR A 76 -26.56 8.41 -7.79
N ASP A 77 -26.98 9.32 -6.91
CA ASP A 77 -27.38 10.69 -7.26
C ASP A 77 -26.10 11.48 -7.62
N GLY A 78 -25.81 11.54 -8.93
CA GLY A 78 -24.57 12.10 -9.48
C GLY A 78 -23.41 11.11 -9.48
N ASP A 79 -22.45 11.32 -10.38
CA ASP A 79 -21.28 10.46 -10.70
C ASP A 79 -20.25 10.29 -9.54
N VAL A 80 -20.70 10.28 -8.29
CA VAL A 80 -19.88 10.22 -7.08
C VAL A 80 -20.06 8.87 -6.39
N TYR A 81 -18.97 8.10 -6.29
CA TYR A 81 -18.98 6.78 -5.69
C TYR A 81 -18.51 6.82 -4.22
N PRO A 82 -19.37 6.51 -3.24
CA PRO A 82 -18.98 6.53 -1.83
C PRO A 82 -18.09 5.32 -1.49
N VAL A 83 -17.01 5.56 -0.75
CA VAL A 83 -16.04 4.53 -0.33
C VAL A 83 -15.69 4.71 1.14
N ASP A 84 -15.71 3.62 1.92
CA ASP A 84 -15.14 3.59 3.28
C ASP A 84 -13.61 3.39 3.21
N TYR A 85 -12.90 4.43 2.78
CA TYR A 85 -11.44 4.49 2.79
C TYR A 85 -10.97 5.78 3.45
N ASP A 86 -9.78 5.75 4.04
CA ASP A 86 -9.20 6.90 4.72
C ASP A 86 -8.72 7.96 3.69
N PRO A 87 -9.33 9.16 3.65
CA PRO A 87 -8.99 10.17 2.66
C PRO A 87 -7.54 10.67 2.80
N ASP A 88 -7.02 10.78 4.03
CA ASP A 88 -5.66 11.27 4.27
C ASP A 88 -4.61 10.26 3.76
N SER A 89 -4.92 8.97 3.90
CA SER A 89 -4.10 7.88 3.33
C SER A 89 -4.03 7.96 1.81
N LEU A 90 -5.17 8.18 1.14
CA LEU A 90 -5.21 8.30 -0.32
C LEU A 90 -4.48 9.56 -0.80
N GLN A 91 -4.72 10.70 -0.14
CA GLN A 91 -4.06 11.96 -0.44
C GLN A 91 -2.54 11.83 -0.35
N TYR A 92 -2.03 11.26 0.75
CA TYR A 92 -0.60 11.02 0.95
C TYR A 92 0.02 10.19 -0.18
N MET A 93 -0.65 9.12 -0.63
CA MET A 93 -0.18 8.31 -1.77
C MET A 93 -0.14 9.11 -3.08
N LEU A 94 -1.22 9.83 -3.40
CA LEU A 94 -1.32 10.60 -4.64
C LEU A 94 -0.29 11.73 -4.68
N GLU A 95 -0.07 12.43 -3.57
CA GLU A 95 0.97 13.46 -3.46
C GLU A 95 2.37 12.87 -3.69
N PHE A 96 2.66 11.71 -3.08
CA PHE A 96 3.92 11.02 -3.29
C PHE A 96 4.12 10.64 -4.76
N PHE A 97 3.09 10.07 -5.41
CA PHE A 97 3.15 9.68 -6.82
C PHE A 97 3.35 10.89 -7.74
N ARG A 98 2.62 11.98 -7.53
CA ARG A 98 2.78 13.23 -8.28
C ARG A 98 4.18 13.81 -8.11
N HIS A 99 4.73 13.78 -6.89
CA HIS A 99 6.09 14.23 -6.63
C HIS A 99 7.11 13.37 -7.38
N VAL A 100 7.00 12.04 -7.32
CA VAL A 100 7.89 11.15 -8.08
C VAL A 100 7.79 11.43 -9.57
N ALA A 101 6.57 11.56 -10.11
CA ALA A 101 6.32 11.85 -11.52
C ALA A 101 7.03 13.14 -11.99
N ALA A 102 6.98 14.20 -11.18
CA ALA A 102 7.62 15.48 -11.50
C ALA A 102 9.16 15.43 -11.51
N THR A 103 9.77 14.42 -10.89
CA THR A 103 11.25 14.25 -10.82
C THR A 103 11.80 13.33 -11.90
N ILE A 104 10.95 12.71 -12.72
CA ILE A 104 11.41 11.89 -13.84
C ILE A 104 11.78 12.85 -14.97
N PRO A 105 13.03 12.84 -15.46
CA PRO A 105 13.43 13.67 -16.60
C PRO A 105 12.51 13.35 -17.78
N ALA A 106 11.86 14.35 -18.36
CA ALA A 106 11.19 14.18 -19.64
C ALA A 106 12.27 13.82 -20.67
N SER A 107 12.39 12.54 -21.01
CA SER A 107 13.37 12.07 -21.99
C SER A 107 13.09 12.71 -23.36
N GLY A 108 13.79 13.80 -23.66
CA GLY A 108 14.19 14.21 -25.00
C GLY A 108 13.16 14.95 -25.86
N SER A 109 12.90 16.23 -25.58
CA SER A 109 12.74 17.20 -26.68
C SER A 109 14.13 17.47 -27.27
N ALA A 110 14.70 16.49 -27.97
CA ALA A 110 15.82 16.79 -28.86
C ALA A 110 15.26 17.65 -30.01
N PRO A 111 15.86 18.80 -30.35
CA PRO A 111 15.49 19.52 -31.56
C PRO A 111 15.68 18.57 -32.76
N PRO A 112 14.82 18.62 -33.79
CA PRO A 112 14.97 17.74 -34.94
C PRO A 112 16.32 18.05 -35.59
N SER A 113 17.25 17.10 -35.48
CA SER A 113 18.48 17.14 -36.26
C SER A 113 18.09 16.74 -37.68
N GLU A 114 18.03 17.72 -38.58
CA GLU A 114 18.02 17.48 -40.01
C GLU A 114 19.25 16.63 -40.36
N ASN A 115 19.05 15.34 -40.64
CA ASN A 115 19.78 14.56 -41.66
C ASN A 115 19.46 13.06 -41.53
N GLY A 116 18.91 12.48 -42.61
CA GLY A 116 19.04 11.05 -42.90
C GLY A 116 17.72 10.27 -42.94
N GLU A 117 17.19 10.11 -44.14
CA GLU A 117 16.06 9.25 -44.50
C GLU A 117 16.35 7.79 -44.12
N HIS A 118 15.64 7.20 -43.14
CA HIS A 118 15.42 5.76 -43.03
C HIS A 118 13.98 5.52 -42.50
N ALA A 119 13.21 4.72 -43.24
CA ALA A 119 11.81 4.38 -42.98
C ALA A 119 11.62 3.59 -41.66
N PRO A 120 10.43 3.58 -41.04
CA PRO A 120 10.19 2.82 -39.83
C PRO A 120 9.99 1.34 -40.20
N GLU A 121 10.98 0.50 -39.90
CA GLU A 121 10.81 -0.95 -39.90
C GLU A 121 10.04 -1.36 -38.65
N ALA A 122 8.97 -2.15 -38.83
CA ALA A 122 8.16 -2.69 -37.76
C ALA A 122 9.00 -3.63 -36.89
N VAL A 123 9.19 -3.27 -35.62
CA VAL A 123 9.92 -4.10 -34.64
C VAL A 123 9.04 -5.30 -34.26
N PRO A 124 9.50 -6.56 -34.38
CA PRO A 124 8.74 -7.72 -33.96
C PRO A 124 8.52 -7.73 -32.45
N ILE A 125 7.30 -8.10 -32.03
CA ILE A 125 6.96 -8.35 -30.63
C ILE A 125 7.70 -9.63 -30.18
N GLU A 126 8.89 -9.47 -29.62
CA GLU A 126 9.59 -10.55 -28.92
C GLU A 126 9.07 -10.74 -27.48
N PRO A 127 9.09 -11.97 -26.94
CA PRO A 127 8.62 -12.24 -25.59
C PRO A 127 9.50 -11.55 -24.54
N MET A 128 8.85 -11.01 -23.50
CA MET A 128 9.42 -10.23 -22.40
C MET A 128 10.67 -10.85 -21.74
N ALA A 129 11.85 -10.55 -22.27
CA ALA A 129 13.14 -10.96 -21.71
C ALA A 129 14.10 -9.75 -21.53
N GLY A 130 13.57 -8.57 -21.21
CA GLY A 130 14.38 -7.42 -20.80
C GLY A 130 14.91 -7.61 -19.38
N SER A 131 16.16 -7.20 -19.13
CA SER A 131 16.71 -7.23 -17.77
C SER A 131 15.84 -6.34 -16.86
N ALA A 132 15.51 -6.79 -15.64
CA ALA A 132 14.71 -6.00 -14.70
C ALA A 132 15.30 -4.59 -14.45
N ARG A 133 16.60 -4.43 -14.75
CA ARG A 133 17.37 -3.17 -14.71
C ARG A 133 16.99 -2.20 -15.84
N ASP A 134 16.64 -2.66 -17.03
CA ASP A 134 16.19 -1.79 -18.14
C ASP A 134 14.75 -1.33 -17.96
N MET A 135 13.89 -2.18 -17.38
CA MET A 135 12.51 -1.80 -17.04
C MET A 135 12.43 -0.66 -16.01
N LEU A 136 13.46 -0.49 -15.18
CA LEU A 136 13.56 0.54 -14.13
C LEU A 136 14.33 1.79 -14.57
N GLN A 137 15.02 1.76 -15.71
CA GLN A 137 15.76 2.93 -16.19
C GLN A 137 14.81 4.03 -16.68
N ASP A 138 13.66 3.65 -17.25
CA ASP A 138 12.62 4.57 -17.72
C ASP A 138 11.41 4.69 -16.77
N ARG A 139 11.41 3.95 -15.65
CA ARG A 139 10.27 3.89 -14.72
C ARG A 139 10.71 4.00 -13.27
N ALA A 140 10.10 4.93 -12.53
CA ALA A 140 10.35 5.03 -11.09
C ALA A 140 9.61 3.90 -10.36
N GLY A 141 10.36 2.91 -9.88
CA GLY A 141 9.86 1.92 -8.93
C GLY A 141 9.55 2.58 -7.59
N ILE A 142 8.42 2.25 -6.98
CA ILE A 142 7.99 2.75 -5.68
C ILE A 142 7.67 1.56 -4.79
N ILE A 143 8.30 1.54 -3.63
CA ILE A 143 8.05 0.58 -2.56
C ILE A 143 6.88 1.13 -1.74
N VAL A 144 5.83 0.32 -1.57
CA VAL A 144 4.67 0.64 -0.74
C VAL A 144 4.63 -0.34 0.42
N LEU A 145 4.80 0.17 1.63
CA LEU A 145 4.71 -0.60 2.86
C LEU A 145 3.46 -0.17 3.61
N ARG A 146 2.58 -1.14 3.89
CA ARG A 146 1.34 -0.94 4.67
C ARG A 146 1.33 -1.81 5.91
N GLU A 147 0.85 -1.26 7.02
CA GLU A 147 0.55 -1.98 8.25
C GLU A 147 -0.94 -1.86 8.59
N ASP A 148 -1.58 -3.00 8.84
CA ASP A 148 -2.81 -3.06 9.63
C ASP A 148 -2.47 -3.59 11.03
N LEU A 149 -2.78 -2.79 12.04
CA LEU A 149 -2.56 -3.12 13.45
C LEU A 149 -3.91 -3.24 14.14
N ASP A 150 -4.41 -4.46 14.29
CA ASP A 150 -5.56 -4.76 15.14
C ASP A 150 -5.09 -4.88 16.60
N PHE A 151 -5.76 -4.23 17.54
CA PHE A 151 -5.38 -4.31 18.96
C PHE A 151 -6.54 -4.67 19.89
N TYR A 152 -6.20 -5.42 20.93
CA TYR A 152 -7.12 -5.98 21.91
C TYR A 152 -6.63 -5.60 23.30
N ALA A 153 -7.19 -4.52 23.84
CA ALA A 153 -6.92 -4.11 25.22
C ALA A 153 -7.56 -5.10 26.19
N ILE A 154 -6.75 -5.65 27.11
CA ILE A 154 -7.21 -6.50 28.19
C ILE A 154 -7.85 -5.61 29.26
N PRO A 155 -9.05 -5.95 29.78
CA PRO A 155 -9.67 -5.22 30.89
C PRO A 155 -8.68 -4.99 32.04
N PRO A 156 -8.45 -3.73 32.47
CA PRO A 156 -7.52 -3.43 33.56
C PRO A 156 -8.05 -3.87 34.92
N LYS A 157 -9.37 -4.05 35.06
CA LYS A 157 -10.07 -4.55 36.24
C LYS A 157 -11.20 -5.50 35.84
N ARG A 158 -11.63 -6.38 36.74
CA ARG A 158 -12.66 -7.41 36.47
C ARG A 158 -14.02 -6.82 36.10
N ASP A 159 -14.46 -5.83 36.85
CA ASP A 159 -15.82 -5.27 36.75
C ASP A 159 -15.80 -3.94 35.98
N ILE A 160 -15.13 -3.90 34.82
CA ILE A 160 -15.11 -2.71 33.97
C ILE A 160 -16.41 -2.58 33.19
N GLU A 161 -17.02 -1.40 33.23
CA GLU A 161 -18.22 -1.13 32.46
C GLU A 161 -17.91 -1.00 30.95
N PRO A 162 -18.85 -1.38 30.05
CA PRO A 162 -18.60 -1.32 28.61
C PRO A 162 -18.17 0.06 28.10
N GLN A 163 -18.75 1.13 28.65
CA GLN A 163 -18.41 2.51 28.28
C GLN A 163 -16.98 2.88 28.70
N GLU A 164 -16.58 2.50 29.92
CA GLU A 164 -15.21 2.68 30.42
C GLU A 164 -14.22 1.88 29.56
N MET A 165 -14.57 0.66 29.16
CA MET A 165 -13.74 -0.15 28.27
C MET A 165 -13.55 0.49 26.89
N LEU A 166 -14.56 1.20 26.36
CA LEU A 166 -14.42 1.97 25.12
C LEU A 166 -13.41 3.11 25.27
N GLU A 167 -13.42 3.80 26.41
CA GLU A 167 -12.44 4.86 26.72
C GLU A 167 -11.03 4.29 26.83
N VAL A 168 -10.85 3.15 27.51
CA VAL A 168 -9.58 2.42 27.58
C VAL A 168 -9.08 2.03 26.19
N LYS A 169 -9.95 1.50 25.32
CA LYS A 169 -9.57 1.15 23.92
C LYS A 169 -9.13 2.38 23.14
N ARG A 170 -9.84 3.51 23.27
CA ARG A 170 -9.45 4.77 22.62
C ARG A 170 -8.10 5.28 23.15
N ALA A 171 -7.88 5.21 24.46
CA ALA A 171 -6.61 5.60 25.09
C ALA A 171 -5.44 4.70 24.65
N ALA A 172 -5.67 3.40 24.56
CA ALA A 172 -4.70 2.44 24.02
C ALA A 172 -4.36 2.76 22.56
N GLY A 173 -5.36 3.04 21.71
CA GLY A 173 -5.15 3.48 20.34
C GLY A 173 -4.28 4.73 20.25
N ARG A 174 -4.57 5.77 21.07
CA ARG A 174 -3.73 6.98 21.16
C ARG A 174 -2.29 6.67 21.56
N ALA A 175 -2.08 5.72 22.47
CA ALA A 175 -0.75 5.31 22.89
C ALA A 175 0.02 4.55 21.78
N LEU A 176 -0.66 3.67 21.06
CA LEU A 176 -0.09 2.90 19.95
C LEU A 176 0.21 3.75 18.70
N LEU A 177 -0.53 4.84 18.50
CA LEU A 177 -0.25 5.82 17.43
C LEU A 177 1.12 6.48 17.62
N ARG A 178 1.58 6.67 18.87
CA ARG A 178 2.91 7.25 19.16
C ARG A 178 4.08 6.35 18.73
N GLN A 179 3.84 5.06 18.51
CA GLN A 179 4.83 4.15 17.93
C GLN A 179 4.83 4.32 16.42
N ASP A 180 5.52 5.34 15.92
CA ASP A 180 5.43 5.80 14.53
C ASP A 180 6.56 5.35 13.60
N GLY A 181 7.61 4.71 14.13
CA GLY A 181 8.70 4.19 13.31
C GLY A 181 8.27 2.99 12.47
N ILE A 182 8.63 2.95 11.18
CA ILE A 182 8.21 1.88 10.27
C ILE A 182 8.72 0.49 10.69
N PHE A 183 9.87 0.43 11.37
CA PHE A 183 10.47 -0.82 11.84
C PHE A 183 10.21 -1.13 13.32
N SER A 184 9.44 -0.30 14.02
CA SER A 184 9.19 -0.43 15.46
C SER A 184 8.57 -1.79 15.84
N GLY A 185 7.67 -2.33 15.02
CA GLY A 185 7.03 -3.63 15.23
C GLY A 185 7.90 -4.85 14.90
N LEU A 186 9.04 -4.67 14.21
CA LEU A 186 9.94 -5.76 13.82
C LEU A 186 11.19 -5.89 14.70
N ARG A 187 11.65 -4.80 15.33
CA ARG A 187 12.88 -4.76 16.11
C ARG A 187 12.68 -5.35 17.52
N LYS A 188 12.49 -6.66 17.61
CA LYS A 188 12.29 -7.35 18.91
C LYS A 188 13.54 -8.00 19.47
N SER A 189 14.52 -8.31 18.63
CA SER A 189 15.76 -8.97 19.01
C SER A 189 16.93 -8.24 18.37
N GLU A 190 17.99 -8.03 19.15
CA GLU A 190 19.28 -7.57 18.65
C GLU A 190 20.13 -8.73 18.10
N GLU A 191 19.58 -9.95 18.08
CA GLU A 191 20.25 -11.12 17.53
C GLU A 191 20.52 -10.94 16.03
N PRO A 192 21.80 -11.03 15.61
CA PRO A 192 22.16 -10.88 14.20
C PRO A 192 21.68 -12.09 13.38
N GLY A 193 21.37 -11.85 12.10
CA GLY A 193 21.01 -12.91 11.16
C GLY A 193 19.53 -13.31 11.16
N THR A 194 18.66 -12.62 11.92
CA THR A 194 17.22 -12.84 11.88
C THR A 194 16.60 -12.45 10.54
N THR A 195 15.46 -13.06 10.18
CA THR A 195 14.71 -12.71 8.96
C THR A 195 14.22 -11.26 9.00
N GLU A 196 13.89 -10.76 10.18
CA GLU A 196 13.53 -9.36 10.45
C GLU A 196 14.67 -8.42 10.08
N GLN A 197 15.89 -8.72 10.52
CA GLN A 197 17.07 -7.91 10.25
C GLN A 197 17.37 -7.86 8.75
N HIS A 198 17.27 -9.00 8.05
CA HIS A 198 17.40 -9.07 6.60
C HIS A 198 16.30 -8.27 5.87
N LEU A 199 15.06 -8.29 6.35
CA LEU A 199 13.97 -7.49 5.78
C LEU A 199 14.21 -5.98 5.95
N ILE A 200 14.68 -5.56 7.13
CA ILE A 200 15.07 -4.16 7.39
C ILE A 200 16.20 -3.74 6.45
N GLU A 201 17.23 -4.57 6.28
CA GLU A 201 18.34 -4.31 5.36
C GLU A 201 17.88 -4.19 3.91
N MET A 202 17.01 -5.11 3.46
CA MET A 202 16.44 -5.08 2.11
C MET A 202 15.63 -3.81 1.87
N LEU A 203 14.76 -3.42 2.80
CA LEU A 203 13.94 -2.21 2.68
C LEU A 203 14.79 -0.94 2.76
N THR A 204 15.85 -0.94 3.57
CA THR A 204 16.80 0.17 3.68
C THR A 204 17.64 0.32 2.41
N ALA A 205 18.11 -0.80 1.84
CA ALA A 205 18.79 -0.81 0.54
C ALA A 205 17.87 -0.35 -0.59
N GLY A 206 16.57 -0.65 -0.48
CA GLY A 206 15.54 -0.27 -1.43
C GLY A 206 15.21 1.22 -1.44
N GLY A 207 15.21 1.90 -0.31
CA GLY A 207 14.94 3.35 -0.29
C GLY A 207 14.49 3.96 1.03
N PHE A 208 14.08 3.14 2.01
CA PHE A 208 13.78 3.60 3.36
C PHE A 208 15.07 3.83 4.16
N ASN A 209 14.96 4.55 5.29
CA ASN A 209 16.00 4.65 6.30
C ASN A 209 15.54 3.99 7.61
N ARG A 210 16.49 3.71 8.51
CA ARG A 210 16.25 2.92 9.74
C ARG A 210 15.35 3.64 10.75
N GLU A 211 15.31 4.95 10.65
CA GLU A 211 14.64 5.94 11.48
C GLU A 211 13.37 6.52 10.82
N ASP A 212 13.03 6.05 9.61
CA ASP A 212 11.83 6.49 8.91
C ASP A 212 10.58 6.20 9.74
N ARG A 213 9.63 7.13 9.64
CA ARG A 213 8.31 7.04 10.26
C ARG A 213 7.26 6.71 9.20
N TRP A 214 6.13 6.20 9.65
CA TRP A 214 4.96 6.05 8.78
C TRP A 214 4.59 7.40 8.18
N GLY A 215 4.47 7.48 6.85
CA GLY A 215 4.10 8.72 6.18
C GLY A 215 2.64 9.09 6.42
N HIS A 216 1.78 8.08 6.61
CA HIS A 216 0.46 8.23 7.19
C HIS A 216 0.18 7.11 8.19
N ARG A 217 -0.42 7.45 9.34
CA ARG A 217 -0.76 6.50 10.42
C ARG A 217 -1.95 7.04 11.20
N ALA A 218 -3.08 6.33 11.14
CA ALA A 218 -4.33 6.76 11.75
C ALA A 218 -5.12 5.59 12.35
N SER A 219 -5.93 5.88 13.37
CA SER A 219 -6.91 4.93 13.89
C SER A 219 -8.14 4.91 12.99
N GLU A 220 -8.64 3.72 12.71
CA GLU A 220 -9.87 3.56 11.95
C GLU A 220 -11.11 3.90 12.80
N PRO A 221 -12.07 4.70 12.29
CA PRO A 221 -13.28 5.03 13.02
C PRO A 221 -14.05 3.78 13.43
N ASN A 222 -14.51 3.74 14.67
CA ASN A 222 -15.31 2.65 15.25
C ASN A 222 -14.62 1.26 15.26
N LYS A 223 -13.31 1.20 14.97
CA LYS A 223 -12.53 -0.05 14.96
C LYS A 223 -11.34 0.09 15.93
N ALA A 224 -10.92 -1.02 16.52
CA ALA A 224 -9.67 -1.08 17.29
C ALA A 224 -8.50 -1.42 16.35
N VAL A 225 -8.34 -0.59 15.31
CA VAL A 225 -7.39 -0.80 14.22
C VAL A 225 -6.63 0.50 13.97
N ILE A 226 -5.33 0.38 13.72
CA ILE A 226 -4.50 1.45 13.19
C ILE A 226 -4.02 1.03 11.80
N CYS A 227 -4.32 1.85 10.80
CA CYS A 227 -3.82 1.69 9.44
C CYS A 227 -2.61 2.60 9.27
N SER A 228 -1.54 2.09 8.67
CA SER A 228 -0.35 2.91 8.35
C SER A 228 0.19 2.60 6.97
N ILE A 229 0.78 3.61 6.34
CA ILE A 229 1.39 3.50 5.03
C ILE A 229 2.65 4.35 4.95
N ALA A 230 3.67 3.80 4.30
CA ALA A 230 4.92 4.47 3.97
C ALA A 230 5.32 4.14 2.53
N LEU A 231 5.87 5.13 1.82
CA LEU A 231 6.29 4.98 0.44
C LEU A 231 7.75 5.40 0.31
N ALA A 232 8.50 4.71 -0.53
CA ALA A 232 9.87 5.08 -0.87
C ALA A 232 10.09 4.87 -2.37
N ARG A 233 10.79 5.81 -3.00
CA ARG A 233 11.30 5.62 -4.36
C ARG A 233 12.40 4.56 -4.30
N LEU A 234 12.31 3.54 -5.15
CA LEU A 234 13.31 2.50 -5.26
C LEU A 234 14.63 3.11 -5.74
N ARG A 235 15.67 3.00 -4.92
CA ARG A 235 17.04 3.40 -5.26
C ARG A 235 17.65 2.31 -6.13
N THR A 236 17.73 2.54 -7.44
CA THR A 236 18.37 1.63 -8.40
C THR A 236 19.78 2.08 -8.79
N ASP A 237 20.11 3.33 -8.51
CA ASP A 237 21.37 3.97 -8.82
C ASP A 237 22.26 4.10 -7.58
N ILE A 238 22.99 3.04 -7.23
CA ILE A 238 24.17 3.20 -6.38
C ILE A 238 25.32 3.79 -7.21
N ARG A 239 25.10 4.95 -7.84
CA ARG A 239 26.11 5.68 -8.62
C ARG A 239 27.09 6.46 -7.73
N GLY A 240 26.79 6.58 -6.43
CA GLY A 240 27.61 7.28 -5.44
C GLY A 240 28.43 6.38 -4.51
N ALA A 241 28.32 5.04 -4.61
CA ALA A 241 29.29 4.18 -3.94
C ALA A 241 30.57 4.14 -4.79
N PRO A 242 31.77 4.14 -4.17
CA PRO A 242 33.05 4.16 -4.89
C PRO A 242 33.26 2.98 -5.86
N ASP A 243 32.35 2.00 -5.90
CA ASP A 243 32.38 0.81 -6.74
C ASP A 243 31.07 0.59 -7.55
N ALA A 244 30.48 1.66 -8.11
CA ALA A 244 29.23 1.62 -8.90
C ALA A 244 29.27 0.67 -10.14
N ASN A 245 30.46 0.28 -10.60
CA ASN A 245 30.63 -0.69 -11.68
C ASN A 245 30.68 -2.15 -11.22
N ASN A 246 30.62 -2.42 -9.92
CA ASN A 246 30.64 -3.78 -9.40
C ASN A 246 29.21 -4.29 -9.21
N ALA A 247 28.71 -5.05 -10.19
CA ALA A 247 27.42 -5.75 -10.11
C ALA A 247 27.32 -6.73 -8.91
N ASN A 248 28.42 -6.98 -8.19
CA ASN A 248 28.45 -7.78 -6.97
C ASN A 248 28.26 -6.98 -5.67
N ASN A 249 27.85 -5.70 -5.72
CA ASN A 249 27.54 -4.97 -4.48
C ASN A 249 26.30 -5.61 -3.78
N PRO A 250 26.43 -6.11 -2.54
CA PRO A 250 25.35 -6.79 -1.83
C PRO A 250 24.11 -5.90 -1.61
N ALA A 251 24.26 -4.57 -1.55
CA ALA A 251 23.13 -3.66 -1.43
C ALA A 251 22.29 -3.61 -2.71
N VAL A 252 22.94 -3.64 -3.89
CA VAL A 252 22.24 -3.68 -5.19
C VAL A 252 21.49 -5.00 -5.34
N SER A 253 22.13 -6.12 -4.97
CA SER A 253 21.49 -7.43 -5.06
C SER A 253 20.33 -7.57 -4.07
N MET A 254 20.38 -6.90 -2.91
CA MET A 254 19.25 -6.81 -1.98
C MET A 254 18.10 -5.96 -2.51
N ALA A 255 18.37 -4.77 -3.06
CA ALA A 255 17.33 -3.94 -3.66
C ALA A 255 16.65 -4.63 -4.86
N GLN A 256 17.40 -5.42 -5.65
CA GLN A 256 16.84 -6.24 -6.73
C GLN A 256 15.87 -7.33 -6.23
N LYS A 257 16.06 -7.87 -5.01
CA LYS A 257 15.11 -8.85 -4.44
C LYS A 257 13.73 -8.23 -4.22
N LEU A 258 13.62 -6.92 -4.03
CA LEU A 258 12.32 -6.25 -3.92
C LEU A 258 11.50 -6.37 -5.21
N LEU A 259 12.15 -6.51 -6.37
CA LEU A 259 11.46 -6.71 -7.64
C LEU A 259 10.72 -8.05 -7.71
N LEU A 260 11.04 -9.02 -6.85
CA LEU A 260 10.27 -10.26 -6.73
C LEU A 260 8.84 -10.00 -6.23
N PHE A 261 8.61 -8.87 -5.55
CA PHE A 261 7.30 -8.46 -5.06
C PHE A 261 6.53 -7.59 -6.07
N TRP A 262 7.10 -7.38 -7.26
CA TRP A 262 6.43 -6.74 -8.38
C TRP A 262 5.16 -7.53 -8.76
N ARG A 263 3.98 -6.91 -8.60
CA ARG A 263 2.66 -7.54 -8.84
C ARG A 263 2.43 -8.83 -8.02
N LYS A 264 3.21 -9.05 -6.97
CA LYS A 264 3.11 -10.17 -6.04
C LYS A 264 3.30 -9.65 -4.62
N PRO A 265 2.28 -9.00 -4.04
CA PRO A 265 2.41 -8.39 -2.73
C PRO A 265 2.80 -9.44 -1.69
N ALA A 266 3.86 -9.17 -0.94
CA ALA A 266 4.26 -9.99 0.19
C ALA A 266 3.48 -9.60 1.43
N ARG A 267 2.96 -10.60 2.15
CA ARG A 267 2.20 -10.39 3.37
C ARG A 267 2.80 -11.17 4.52
N ARG A 268 2.93 -10.51 5.67
CA ARG A 268 3.35 -11.15 6.93
C ARG A 268 2.37 -10.79 8.03
N CYS A 269 1.82 -11.80 8.70
CA CYS A 269 0.92 -11.63 9.84
C CYS A 269 1.57 -12.21 11.09
N TRP A 270 1.51 -11.51 12.21
CA TRP A 270 1.99 -12.03 13.50
C TRP A 270 1.24 -11.40 14.67
N TRP A 271 1.39 -12.01 15.83
CA TRP A 271 0.82 -11.54 17.09
C TRP A 271 1.91 -11.11 18.05
N GLU A 272 1.59 -10.15 18.91
CA GLU A 272 2.46 -9.72 20.00
C GLU A 272 1.65 -9.25 21.20
N GLY A 273 2.19 -9.49 22.40
CA GLY A 273 1.71 -8.87 23.63
C GLY A 273 2.58 -7.67 23.96
N VAL A 274 1.97 -6.54 24.24
CA VAL A 274 2.65 -5.33 24.70
C VAL A 274 2.05 -4.85 26.02
N GLU A 275 2.88 -4.23 26.85
CA GLU A 275 2.43 -3.50 28.04
C GLU A 275 2.59 -2.01 27.78
N LEU A 276 1.46 -1.30 27.71
CA LEU A 276 1.44 0.14 27.52
C LEU A 276 1.48 0.84 28.88
N GLU A 277 2.39 1.79 29.02
CA GLU A 277 2.54 2.64 30.20
C GLU A 277 1.88 4.00 29.94
N ASN A 278 1.45 4.67 31.02
CA ASN A 278 0.82 6.00 30.97
C ASN A 278 -0.39 6.06 30.01
N VAL A 279 -1.26 5.04 30.07
CA VAL A 279 -2.52 5.04 29.34
C VAL A 279 -3.57 5.79 30.16
N GLU A 280 -4.18 6.80 29.54
CA GLU A 280 -5.23 7.61 30.16
C GLU A 280 -6.39 6.73 30.66
N GLY A 281 -6.83 6.96 31.90
CA GLY A 281 -7.91 6.17 32.53
C GLY A 281 -7.50 4.78 33.02
N VAL A 282 -6.21 4.42 32.95
CA VAL A 282 -5.70 3.14 33.47
C VAL A 282 -4.65 3.38 34.54
N GLU A 283 -4.85 2.76 35.71
CA GLU A 283 -3.84 2.70 36.76
C GLU A 283 -2.78 1.63 36.42
N GLY A 284 -1.52 2.05 36.27
CA GLY A 284 -0.41 1.14 35.97
C GLY A 284 -0.30 0.79 34.49
N LYS A 285 0.00 -0.49 34.21
CA LYS A 285 0.26 -0.97 32.85
C LYS A 285 -1.00 -1.56 32.22
N LEU A 286 -1.32 -1.14 31.00
CA LEU A 286 -2.37 -1.76 30.19
C LEU A 286 -1.77 -2.88 29.33
N LYS A 287 -2.25 -4.11 29.52
CA LYS A 287 -1.90 -5.24 28.65
C LYS A 287 -2.70 -5.15 27.36
N VAL A 288 -2.02 -5.22 26.22
CA VAL A 288 -2.65 -5.17 24.90
C VAL A 288 -2.07 -6.28 24.03
N TRP A 289 -2.95 -7.05 23.40
CA TRP A 289 -2.56 -7.93 22.30
C TRP A 289 -2.70 -7.21 20.98
N ILE A 290 -1.70 -7.35 20.13
CA ILE A 290 -1.68 -6.75 18.81
C ILE A 290 -1.54 -7.86 17.78
N ARG A 291 -2.37 -7.81 16.75
CA ARG A 291 -2.17 -8.53 15.49
C ARG A 291 -1.68 -7.52 14.46
N ARG A 292 -0.49 -7.74 13.93
CA ARG A 292 0.06 -6.91 12.84
C ARG A 292 -0.01 -7.68 11.53
N VAL A 293 -0.47 -7.01 10.49
CA VAL A 293 -0.36 -7.47 9.11
C VAL A 293 0.43 -6.45 8.33
N TRP A 294 1.60 -6.85 7.86
CA TRP A 294 2.37 -6.06 6.92
C TRP A 294 2.10 -6.52 5.50
N THR A 295 1.89 -5.56 4.62
CA THR A 295 1.82 -5.77 3.17
C THR A 295 2.91 -4.94 2.52
N LEU A 296 3.78 -5.59 1.75
CA LEU A 296 4.79 -4.97 0.93
C LEU A 296 4.40 -5.16 -0.54
N GLU A 297 4.23 -4.06 -1.25
CA GLU A 297 3.91 -4.04 -2.68
C GLU A 297 4.89 -3.14 -3.41
N MET A 298 5.19 -3.48 -4.66
CA MET A 298 5.97 -2.65 -5.56
C MET A 298 5.05 -2.16 -6.68
N VAL A 299 4.97 -0.84 -6.83
CA VAL A 299 4.31 -0.17 -7.96
C VAL A 299 5.35 0.57 -8.80
N SER A 300 5.03 0.85 -10.05
CA SER A 300 5.92 1.50 -11.01
C SER A 300 5.12 2.65 -11.55
N PHE A 301 5.71 3.82 -11.43
CA PHE A 301 5.24 4.95 -12.19
C PHE A 301 5.65 4.72 -13.65
N ILE A 302 4.69 4.46 -14.53
CA ILE A 302 4.92 4.42 -15.98
C ILE A 302 4.59 5.83 -16.48
N HIS A 303 5.54 6.49 -17.13
CA HIS A 303 5.21 7.65 -17.95
C HIS A 303 4.36 7.13 -19.12
N PHE A 304 3.03 7.25 -19.05
CA PHE A 304 2.11 6.70 -20.04
C PHE A 304 2.08 7.48 -21.37
N TYR A 305 3.15 8.19 -21.73
CA TYR A 305 3.22 8.98 -22.97
C TYR A 305 3.78 8.23 -24.20
N LYS A 306 3.96 6.90 -24.18
CA LYS A 306 4.60 6.20 -25.32
C LYS A 306 4.01 4.88 -25.81
N VAL A 307 2.79 4.48 -25.42
CA VAL A 307 2.20 3.20 -25.89
C VAL A 307 0.87 3.35 -26.65
N LEU A 308 0.33 4.56 -26.82
CA LEU A 308 -0.87 4.81 -27.63
C LEU A 308 -0.56 5.81 -28.76
N ALA A 309 0.34 5.41 -29.65
CA ALA A 309 0.49 5.98 -30.98
C ALA A 309 1.04 4.89 -31.91
N CYS A 310 0.20 3.90 -32.21
CA CYS A 310 0.26 3.04 -33.40
C CYS A 310 -1.16 2.58 -33.70
#